data_AF-A0A9W4LQ10-F1
#
_entry.id   AF-A0A9W4LQ10-F1
#
_cell.length_a   1.000
_cell.length_b   1.000
_cell.length_c   1.000
_cell.angle_alpha   90.00
_cell.angle_beta   90.00
_cell.angle_gamma   90.00
#
_symmetry.space_group_name_H-M   'P 1'
#
loop_
_entity.id
_entity.type
_entity.pdbx_description
1 polymer ?
#
loop_
_entity_poly.entity_id
_entity_poly.type
_entity_poly.pdbx_seq_one_letter_code
_entity_poly.pdbx_strand_id
1 'polypeptide(L)'
;MIDCAAHGMLTSLLAGCDARLLDWLMHHWPLFARSDQLPPDGGASRDDWTVWLVLGGRGAGKTRTGAEWVRGMALGQPSFTSAPAGRIALVGETAPMSAM
;
A
#
# COMPACT_ATOMS: atom_id res chain seq x y z
N MET A 1 15.25 2.15 6.79
CA MET A 1 15.40 2.34 5.32
C MET A 1 15.65 3.80 4.95
N ILE A 2 14.68 4.72 5.14
CA ILE A 2 14.86 6.16 4.86
C ILE A 2 16.04 6.73 5.66
N ASP A 3 16.11 6.43 6.96
CA ASP A 3 17.22 6.85 7.82
C ASP A 3 18.58 6.30 7.34
N CYS A 4 18.66 5.00 7.04
CA CYS A 4 19.87 4.38 6.51
C CYS A 4 20.29 4.98 5.15
N ALA A 5 19.34 5.37 4.30
CA ALA A 5 19.61 6.06 3.05
C ALA A 5 20.18 7.46 3.28
N ALA A 6 19.61 8.22 4.23
CA ALA A 6 20.08 9.55 4.60
C ALA A 6 21.53 9.54 5.14
N HIS A 7 21.94 8.43 5.78
CA HIS A 7 23.27 8.26 6.37
C HIS A 7 24.23 7.44 5.50
N GLY A 8 23.90 7.15 4.24
CA GLY A 8 24.77 6.40 3.33
C GLY A 8 24.98 4.92 3.69
N MET A 9 24.20 4.38 4.62
CA MET A 9 24.29 3.00 5.10
C MET A 9 23.41 2.01 4.32
N LEU A 10 22.59 2.49 3.38
CA LEU A 10 21.59 1.68 2.69
C LEU A 10 22.20 0.46 1.98
N THR A 11 23.29 0.63 1.25
CA THR A 11 23.95 -0.47 0.53
C THR A 11 24.43 -1.56 1.48
N SER A 12 25.01 -1.16 2.62
CA SER A 12 25.49 -2.11 3.64
C SER A 12 24.34 -2.86 4.30
N LEU A 13 23.22 -2.17 4.57
CA LEU A 13 22.02 -2.80 5.11
C LEU A 13 21.45 -3.84 4.13
N LEU A 14 21.30 -3.46 2.86
CA LEU A 14 20.75 -4.34 1.82
C LEU A 14 21.67 -5.55 1.55
N ALA A 15 22.98 -5.36 1.57
CA ALA A 15 23.95 -6.45 1.43
C ALA A 15 23.89 -7.47 2.58
N GLY A 16 23.41 -7.06 3.77
CA GLY A 16 23.19 -7.95 4.90
C GLY A 16 21.86 -8.68 4.89
N CYS A 17 20.95 -8.37 3.95
CA CYS A 17 19.63 -9.00 3.88
C CYS A 17 19.68 -10.31 3.11
N ASP A 18 18.90 -11.30 3.53
CA ASP A 18 18.69 -12.51 2.75
C ASP A 18 17.76 -12.27 1.55
N ALA A 19 17.72 -13.24 0.62
CA ALA A 19 16.92 -13.13 -0.59
C ALA A 19 15.41 -13.00 -0.33
N ARG A 20 14.89 -13.58 0.77
CA ARG A 20 13.46 -13.51 1.10
C ARG A 20 13.09 -12.13 1.60
N LEU A 21 13.94 -11.53 2.43
CA LEU A 21 13.75 -10.17 2.93
C LEU A 21 13.89 -9.16 1.79
N LEU A 22 14.85 -9.33 0.89
CA LEU A 22 14.98 -8.47 -0.29
C LEU A 22 13.74 -8.54 -1.19
N ASP A 23 13.24 -9.75 -1.47
CA ASP A 23 12.01 -9.94 -2.24
C ASP A 23 10.80 -9.29 -1.54
N TRP A 24 10.67 -9.46 -0.22
CA TRP A 24 9.63 -8.79 0.55
C TRP A 24 9.74 -7.27 0.46
N LEU A 25 10.93 -6.70 0.63
CA LEU A 25 11.18 -5.26 0.54
C LEU A 25 10.82 -4.70 -0.84
N MET A 26 11.15 -5.42 -1.91
CA MET A 26 10.81 -5.03 -3.28
C MET A 26 9.30 -4.94 -3.52
N HIS A 27 8.51 -5.72 -2.79
CA HIS A 27 7.06 -5.76 -2.91
C HIS A 27 6.34 -5.05 -1.74
N HIS A 28 7.07 -4.45 -0.81
CA HIS A 28 6.48 -3.75 0.32
C HIS A 28 6.06 -2.33 -0.08
N TRP A 29 4.80 -2.20 -0.54
CA TRP A 29 4.26 -0.95 -1.08
C TRP A 29 4.48 0.31 -0.24
N PRO A 30 4.34 0.30 1.11
CA PRO A 30 4.60 1.48 1.93
C PRO A 30 5.99 2.11 1.78
N LEU A 31 7.00 1.38 1.27
CA LEU A 31 8.32 1.95 0.97
C LEU A 31 8.35 2.81 -0.30
N PHE A 32 7.41 2.59 -1.22
CA PHE A 32 7.37 3.23 -2.53
C PHE A 32 6.15 4.14 -2.72
N ALA A 33 5.14 4.00 -1.86
CA ALA A 33 3.94 4.80 -1.87
C ALA A 33 4.26 6.27 -1.56
N ARG A 34 3.61 7.18 -2.27
CA ARG A 34 3.54 8.60 -1.86
C ARG A 34 2.65 8.74 -0.64
N SER A 35 2.79 9.83 0.12
CA SER A 35 1.95 10.11 1.28
C SER A 35 0.46 10.15 0.93
N ASP A 36 0.09 10.69 -0.23
CA ASP A 36 -1.29 10.73 -0.74
C ASP A 36 -1.84 9.37 -1.21
N GLN A 37 -1.02 8.32 -1.19
CA GLN A 37 -1.37 6.94 -1.53
C GLN A 37 -1.45 6.03 -0.30
N LEU A 38 -1.33 6.60 0.91
CA LEU A 38 -1.49 5.89 2.17
C LEU A 38 -2.75 6.39 2.89
N PRO A 39 -3.43 5.52 3.66
CA PRO A 39 -4.57 5.95 4.46
C PRO A 39 -4.12 6.94 5.56
N PRO A 40 -5.04 7.79 6.06
CA PRO A 40 -4.78 8.65 7.21
C PRO A 40 -4.29 7.82 8.40
N ASP A 41 -3.29 8.35 9.12
CA ASP A 41 -2.70 7.75 10.32
C ASP A 41 -2.24 6.29 10.15
N GLY A 42 -1.84 5.91 8.93
CA GLY A 42 -1.40 4.55 8.62
C GLY A 42 -2.50 3.50 8.81
N GLY A 43 -3.78 3.89 8.75
CA GLY A 43 -4.93 2.99 8.85
C GLY A 43 -5.13 2.34 10.23
N ALA A 44 -4.34 2.72 11.22
CA ALA A 44 -4.34 2.13 12.56
C ALA A 44 -5.61 2.48 13.37
N SER A 45 -6.25 3.61 13.07
CA SER A 45 -7.49 4.03 13.71
C SER A 45 -8.63 4.03 12.71
N ARG A 46 -9.37 2.91 12.66
CA ARG A 46 -10.69 2.90 11.98
C ARG A 46 -11.73 3.70 12.76
N ASP A 47 -11.43 4.07 14.00
CA ASP A 47 -12.32 4.82 14.87
C ASP A 47 -12.35 6.32 14.51
N ASP A 48 -11.31 6.81 13.80
CA ASP A 48 -11.19 8.23 13.42
C ASP A 48 -11.78 8.53 12.03
N TRP A 49 -11.97 7.52 11.16
CA TRP A 49 -12.56 7.72 9.84
C TRP A 49 -13.25 6.47 9.29
N THR A 50 -14.36 6.67 8.58
CA THR A 50 -15.16 5.60 7.98
C THR A 50 -14.98 5.51 6.46
N VAL A 51 -14.53 6.60 5.83
CA VAL A 51 -14.35 6.71 4.38
C VAL A 51 -12.97 7.29 4.08
N TRP A 52 -12.23 6.62 3.20
CA TRP A 52 -11.01 7.15 2.61
C TRP A 52 -11.23 7.41 1.13
N LEU A 53 -11.04 8.65 0.71
CA LEU A 53 -11.28 9.11 -0.67
C LEU A 53 -9.94 9.42 -1.35
N VAL A 54 -9.63 8.68 -2.42
CA VAL A 54 -8.43 8.89 -3.24
C VAL A 54 -8.79 9.65 -4.53
N LEU A 55 -8.55 10.96 -4.53
CA LEU A 55 -8.78 11.84 -5.69
C LEU A 55 -7.50 12.05 -6.49
N GLY A 56 -7.61 12.03 -7.82
CA GLY A 56 -6.48 12.36 -8.70
C GLY A 56 -6.79 12.13 -10.18
N GLY A 57 -5.99 12.74 -11.04
CA GLY A 57 -6.10 12.61 -12.50
C GLY A 57 -5.65 11.25 -13.04
N ARG A 58 -5.52 11.16 -14.37
CA ARG A 58 -4.94 9.99 -15.04
C ARG A 58 -3.50 9.77 -14.57
N GLY A 59 -3.13 8.52 -14.31
CA GLY A 59 -1.77 8.18 -13.88
C GLY A 59 -1.44 8.46 -12.41
N ALA A 60 -2.36 9.04 -11.61
CA ALA A 60 -2.14 9.30 -10.18
C ALA A 60 -1.99 8.04 -9.30
N GLY A 61 -2.16 6.84 -9.88
CA GLY A 61 -1.98 5.57 -9.17
C GLY A 61 -3.18 5.10 -8.33
N LYS A 62 -4.36 5.73 -8.46
CA LYS A 62 -5.58 5.38 -7.70
C LYS A 62 -5.88 3.87 -7.64
N THR A 63 -5.78 3.19 -8.78
CA THR A 63 -6.02 1.74 -8.87
C THR A 63 -5.02 0.93 -8.05
N ARG A 64 -3.73 1.28 -8.12
CA ARG A 64 -2.68 0.60 -7.35
C ARG A 64 -2.84 0.89 -5.86
N THR A 65 -3.10 2.15 -5.49
CA THR A 65 -3.41 2.56 -4.12
C THR A 65 -4.55 1.73 -3.53
N GLY A 66 -5.67 1.61 -4.23
CA GLY A 66 -6.81 0.81 -3.79
C GLY A 66 -6.48 -0.67 -3.67
N ALA A 67 -5.76 -1.24 -4.63
CA ALA A 67 -5.37 -2.65 -4.61
C ALA A 67 -4.44 -2.99 -3.43
N GLU A 68 -3.43 -2.15 -3.17
CA GLU A 68 -2.49 -2.35 -2.06
C GLU A 68 -3.16 -2.13 -0.71
N TRP A 69 -4.11 -1.21 -0.60
CA TRP A 69 -4.91 -1.06 0.60
C TRP A 69 -5.76 -2.29 0.87
N VAL A 70 -6.48 -2.80 -0.14
CA VAL A 70 -7.27 -4.05 -0.02
C VAL A 70 -6.37 -5.20 0.42
N ARG A 71 -5.18 -5.33 -0.18
CA ARG A 71 -4.19 -6.34 0.21
C ARG A 71 -3.73 -6.16 1.66
N GLY A 72 -3.41 -4.94 2.07
CA GLY A 72 -3.01 -4.61 3.44
C GLY A 72 -4.10 -4.95 4.46
N MET A 73 -5.34 -4.58 4.16
CA MET A 73 -6.52 -4.92 4.97
C MET A 73 -6.72 -6.44 5.06
N ALA A 74 -6.68 -7.16 3.94
CA ALA A 74 -6.89 -8.62 3.90
C ALA A 74 -5.80 -9.39 4.65
N LEU A 75 -4.55 -8.93 4.58
CA LEU A 75 -3.39 -9.57 5.22
C LEU A 75 -3.14 -9.11 6.65
N GLY A 76 -3.91 -8.14 7.17
CA GLY A 76 -3.68 -7.58 8.50
C GLY A 76 -2.33 -6.87 8.63
N GLN A 77 -1.91 -6.14 7.58
CA GLN A 77 -0.63 -5.45 7.61
C GLN A 77 -0.68 -4.27 8.59
N PRO A 78 0.29 -4.14 9.53
CA PRO A 78 0.28 -3.10 10.55
C PRO A 78 0.22 -1.67 10.00
N SER A 79 0.73 -1.44 8.79
CA SER A 79 0.68 -0.15 8.10
C SER A 79 -0.70 0.23 7.55
N PHE A 80 -1.70 -0.65 7.70
CA PHE A 80 -3.05 -0.47 7.14
C PHE A 80 -4.17 -0.84 8.11
N THR A 81 -3.95 -1.80 9.02
CA THR A 81 -4.98 -2.25 9.96
C THR A 81 -4.37 -3.01 11.15
N SER A 82 -5.07 -3.02 12.27
CA SER A 82 -4.70 -3.78 13.48
C SER A 82 -5.07 -5.27 13.41
N ALA A 83 -5.99 -5.66 12.53
CA ALA A 83 -6.40 -7.05 12.35
C ALA A 83 -6.87 -7.31 10.90
N PRO A 84 -6.64 -8.51 10.35
CA PRO A 84 -7.11 -8.87 9.02
C PRO A 84 -8.62 -8.68 8.83
N ALA A 85 -9.01 -8.07 7.71
CA ALA A 85 -10.40 -7.97 7.30
C ALA A 85 -10.91 -9.32 6.76
N GLY A 86 -12.02 -9.84 7.31
CA GLY A 86 -12.57 -11.13 6.88
C GLY A 86 -13.40 -11.08 5.59
N ARG A 87 -14.15 -10.00 5.35
CA ARG A 87 -15.01 -9.84 4.15
C ARG A 87 -14.75 -8.48 3.51
N ILE A 88 -14.41 -8.49 2.22
CA ILE A 88 -14.13 -7.29 1.44
C ILE A 88 -14.97 -7.35 0.16
N ALA A 89 -15.74 -6.30 -0.10
CA ALA A 89 -16.45 -6.12 -1.36
C ALA A 89 -15.67 -5.13 -2.25
N LEU A 90 -15.42 -5.52 -3.49
CA LEU A 90 -14.87 -4.65 -4.52
C LEU A 90 -16.00 -4.30 -5.49
N VAL A 91 -16.37 -3.02 -5.53
CA VAL A 91 -17.43 -2.52 -6.39
C VAL A 91 -16.78 -1.59 -7.41
N GLY A 92 -17.09 -1.82 -8.68
CA GLY A 92 -16.56 -1.02 -9.78
C GLY A 92 -17.55 -1.03 -10.94
N GLU A 93 -17.40 -0.04 -11.80
CA GLU A 93 -18.14 0.04 -13.06
C GLU A 93 -17.70 -1.11 -13.98
N THR A 94 -18.66 -1.76 -14.64
CA THR A 94 -18.33 -2.74 -15.67
C THR A 94 -17.71 -2.01 -16.85
N ALA A 95 -16.54 -2.46 -17.32
CA ALA A 95 -15.95 -1.93 -18.54
C ALA A 95 -16.95 -2.10 -19.69
N PRO A 96 -17.21 -1.07 -20.51
CA PRO A 96 -18.09 -1.21 -21.65
C PRO A 96 -17.48 -2.26 -22.59
N MET A 97 -18.27 -3.27 -22.95
CA MET A 97 -17.90 -4.21 -24.00
C MET A 97 -17.84 -3.41 -25.31
N SER A 98 -16.63 -3.19 -25.85
CA SER A 98 -16.50 -2.74 -27.23
C SER A 98 -17.07 -3.83 -28.12
N ALA A 99 -18.20 -3.56 -28.76
CA ALA A 99 -18.67 -4.37 -29.88
C ALA A 99 -17.61 -4.27 -31.00
N MET A 100 -17.07 -5.42 -31.39
CA MET A 100 -16.22 -5.56 -32.57
C MET A 100 -17.00 -5.32 -33.85
#